data_AF-A0A116KNN0-F1
#
_entry.id   AF-A0A116KNN0-F1
#
_cell.length_a   1.000
_cell.length_b   1.000
_cell.length_c   1.000
_cell.angle_alpha   90.00
_cell.angle_beta   90.00
_cell.angle_gamma   90.00
#
_symmetry.space_group_name_H-M   'P 1'
#
loop_
_entity.id
_entity.type
_entity.pdbx_description
1 polymer ?
#
loop_
_entity_poly.entity_id
_entity_poly.type
_entity_poly.pdbx_seq_one_letter_code
_entity_poly.pdbx_strand_id
1 'polypeptide(L)'
;MNKQEAIEIIEQSKIKIANRGRVIFKAGEIIVENVQVDYVPLEVVVNTIDQIHEPQKVVVPKFRVWDTVKKAMSEVQAIVYTEERVYPFYSKVIRRYIPFSEAILMQFTGLFDKNGKEIFEGDVVRMHSGELLPVRLHHGMFEPVCYYISNVYERVGNVFENPELTEHPDFREDRND
;
A
#
# COMPACT_ATOMS: atom_id res chain seq x y z
N MET A 1 -14.28 15.28 -4.98
CA MET A 1 -14.93 13.97 -4.80
C MET A 1 -16.24 14.22 -4.07
N ASN A 2 -17.37 13.84 -4.65
CA ASN A 2 -18.68 14.00 -4.03
C ASN A 2 -19.03 12.78 -3.14
N LYS A 3 -20.07 12.92 -2.31
CA LYS A 3 -20.50 11.88 -1.37
C LYS A 3 -20.80 10.53 -2.05
N GLN A 4 -21.37 10.58 -3.25
CA GLN A 4 -21.72 9.38 -4.03
C GLN A 4 -20.46 8.67 -4.55
N GLU A 5 -19.49 9.43 -5.09
CA GLU A 5 -18.19 8.90 -5.54
C GLU A 5 -17.40 8.27 -4.39
N ALA A 6 -17.43 8.89 -3.20
CA ALA A 6 -16.76 8.35 -2.02
C ALA A 6 -17.37 7.02 -1.57
N ILE A 7 -18.71 6.93 -1.56
CA ILE A 7 -19.44 5.68 -1.25
C ILE A 7 -19.07 4.59 -2.25
N GLU A 8 -19.05 4.90 -3.54
CA GLU A 8 -18.71 3.94 -4.60
C GLU A 8 -17.26 3.43 -4.46
N ILE A 9 -16.30 4.30 -4.18
CA ILE A 9 -14.90 3.90 -3.94
C ILE A 9 -14.80 3.02 -2.69
N ILE A 10 -15.48 3.38 -1.60
CA ILE A 10 -15.47 2.60 -0.35
C ILE A 10 -16.07 1.21 -0.60
N GLU A 11 -17.22 1.12 -1.28
CA GLU A 11 -17.86 -0.15 -1.61
C GLU A 11 -16.98 -1.04 -2.50
N GLN A 12 -16.26 -0.46 -3.46
CA GLN A 12 -15.29 -1.17 -4.29
C GLN A 12 -14.05 -1.62 -3.50
N SER A 13 -13.67 -0.86 -2.47
CA SER A 13 -12.51 -1.11 -1.61
C SER A 13 -12.78 -2.10 -0.46
N LYS A 14 -14.04 -2.48 -0.23
CA LYS A 14 -14.41 -3.48 0.78
C LYS A 14 -13.73 -4.81 0.49
N ILE A 15 -12.96 -5.31 1.44
CA ILE A 15 -12.36 -6.65 1.34
C ILE A 15 -13.49 -7.67 1.46
N LYS A 16 -13.72 -8.44 0.39
CA LYS A 16 -14.60 -9.61 0.43
C LYS A 16 -13.87 -10.75 1.16
N ILE A 17 -14.14 -10.91 2.46
CA ILE A 17 -13.62 -12.04 3.22
C ILE A 17 -14.61 -13.19 3.08
N ALA A 18 -14.18 -14.29 2.46
CA ALA A 18 -14.95 -15.53 2.46
C ALA A 18 -14.91 -16.16 3.86
N ASN A 19 -15.73 -15.67 4.78
CA ASN A 19 -16.02 -16.40 6.00
C ASN A 19 -16.97 -17.54 5.66
N ARG A 20 -16.72 -18.75 6.18
CA ARG A 20 -17.65 -19.89 6.08
C ARG A 20 -18.93 -19.59 6.87
N GLY A 21 -19.82 -18.81 6.28
CA GLY A 21 -21.19 -18.63 6.73
C GLY A 21 -21.98 -19.92 6.54
N ARG A 22 -22.87 -20.19 7.50
CA ARG A 22 -23.75 -21.36 7.67
C ARG A 22 -24.03 -22.16 6.38
N VAL A 23 -23.66 -23.43 6.38
CA VAL A 23 -24.11 -24.42 5.39
C VAL A 23 -25.58 -24.75 5.66
N ILE A 24 -26.50 -24.28 4.81
CA ILE A 24 -27.89 -24.74 4.83
C ILE A 24 -28.02 -25.87 3.82
N PHE A 25 -28.20 -27.10 4.31
CA PHE A 25 -28.50 -28.24 3.46
C PHE A 25 -29.98 -28.18 3.05
N LYS A 26 -30.26 -27.76 1.82
CA LYS A 26 -31.55 -28.04 1.18
C LYS A 26 -31.30 -28.78 -0.12
N ALA A 27 -31.87 -29.97 -0.23
CA ALA A 27 -31.99 -30.75 -1.47
C ALA A 27 -30.70 -30.94 -2.29
N GLY A 28 -29.56 -31.16 -1.62
CA GLY A 28 -28.33 -31.60 -2.29
C GLY A 28 -27.48 -30.49 -2.94
N GLU A 29 -27.87 -29.22 -2.84
CA GLU A 29 -27.05 -28.10 -3.30
C GLU A 29 -26.31 -27.43 -2.12
N ILE A 30 -25.00 -27.20 -2.30
CA ILE A 30 -24.17 -26.46 -1.35
C ILE A 30 -24.25 -24.98 -1.74
N ILE A 31 -24.97 -24.18 -0.96
CA ILE A 31 -24.97 -22.72 -1.09
C ILE A 31 -23.97 -22.17 -0.06
N VAL A 32 -22.90 -21.54 -0.54
CA VAL A 32 -21.91 -20.84 0.29
C VAL A 32 -22.24 -19.35 0.26
N GLU A 33 -22.70 -18.78 1.37
CA GLU A 33 -22.90 -17.33 1.48
C GLU A 33 -21.58 -16.64 1.83
N ASN A 34 -21.19 -15.67 0.99
CA ASN A 34 -20.07 -14.78 1.27
C ASN A 34 -20.58 -13.58 2.07
N VAL A 35 -20.01 -13.32 3.24
CA VAL A 35 -20.34 -12.14 4.06
C VAL A 35 -19.33 -11.03 3.77
N GLN A 36 -19.80 -9.87 3.32
CA GLN A 36 -18.97 -8.66 3.30
C GLN A 36 -18.81 -8.16 4.73
N VAL A 37 -17.56 -7.92 5.15
CA VAL A 37 -17.27 -7.38 6.49
C VAL A 37 -16.67 -6.00 6.33
N ASP A 38 -17.36 -5.00 6.86
CA ASP A 38 -16.86 -3.62 6.92
C ASP A 38 -15.88 -3.50 8.09
N TYR A 39 -14.60 -3.22 7.81
CA TYR A 39 -13.58 -3.01 8.86
C TYR A 39 -13.83 -1.72 9.66
N VAL A 40 -14.64 -0.81 9.11
CA VAL A 40 -15.11 0.43 9.75
C VAL A 40 -16.59 0.60 9.37
N PRO A 41 -17.53 0.77 10.33
CA PRO A 41 -18.95 0.92 10.00
C PRO A 41 -19.19 2.05 9.01
N LEU A 42 -20.00 1.80 7.97
CA LEU A 42 -20.26 2.76 6.89
C LEU A 42 -20.74 4.12 7.42
N GLU A 43 -21.54 4.10 8.48
CA GLU A 43 -22.07 5.29 9.16
C GLU A 43 -20.96 6.16 9.77
N VAL A 44 -19.90 5.55 10.32
CA VAL A 44 -18.74 6.29 10.86
C VAL A 44 -17.98 6.97 9.72
N VAL A 45 -17.82 6.29 8.59
CA VAL A 45 -17.13 6.84 7.42
C VAL A 45 -17.93 7.99 6.80
N VAL A 46 -19.25 7.81 6.61
CA VAL A 46 -20.14 8.83 6.05
C VAL A 46 -20.22 10.08 6.94
N ASN A 47 -20.38 9.90 8.25
CA ASN A 47 -20.45 11.02 9.20
C ASN A 47 -19.11 11.77 9.28
N THR A 48 -17.99 11.08 9.09
CA THR A 48 -16.66 11.71 9.03
C THR A 48 -16.51 12.53 7.75
N ILE A 49 -16.96 12.01 6.60
CA ILE A 49 -16.91 12.71 5.29
C ILE A 49 -17.74 13.99 5.30
N ASP A 50 -18.94 13.97 5.88
CA ASP A 50 -19.83 15.15 5.95
C ASP A 50 -19.24 16.29 6.81
N GLN A 51 -18.26 16.00 7.69
CA GLN A 51 -17.56 17.01 8.50
C GLN A 51 -16.33 17.62 7.79
N ILE A 52 -15.94 17.09 6.63
CA ILE A 52 -14.78 17.58 5.88
C ILE A 52 -15.23 18.68 4.91
N HIS A 53 -14.94 19.95 5.24
CA HIS A 53 -15.31 21.12 4.41
C HIS A 53 -14.58 21.17 3.05
N GLU A 54 -13.51 20.39 2.87
CA GLU A 54 -12.78 20.26 1.61
C GLU A 54 -12.60 18.78 1.23
N PRO A 55 -12.58 18.41 -0.06
CA PRO A 55 -12.39 17.02 -0.47
C PRO A 55 -11.01 16.53 -0.03
N GLN A 56 -10.95 15.79 1.09
CA GLN A 56 -9.75 15.08 1.46
C GLN A 56 -9.54 13.91 0.51
N LYS A 57 -8.32 13.82 -0.03
CA LYS A 57 -7.89 12.68 -0.86
C LYS A 57 -7.88 11.44 0.04
N VAL A 58 -8.85 10.54 -0.15
CA VAL A 58 -8.86 9.24 0.52
C VAL A 58 -7.71 8.41 -0.04
N VAL A 59 -6.68 8.16 0.77
CA VAL A 59 -5.59 7.26 0.40
C VAL A 59 -5.98 5.86 0.84
N VAL A 60 -6.29 5.00 -0.12
CA VAL A 60 -6.46 3.57 0.15
C VAL A 60 -5.07 2.98 0.43
N PRO A 61 -4.85 2.34 1.59
CA PRO A 61 -3.56 1.72 1.89
C PRO A 61 -3.20 0.67 0.83
N LYS A 62 -2.10 0.91 0.12
CA LYS A 62 -1.51 -0.01 -0.85
C LYS A 62 -0.12 -0.37 -0.38
N PHE A 63 0.24 -1.65 -0.50
CA PHE A 63 1.53 -2.16 -0.05
C PHE A 63 2.21 -2.98 -1.14
N ARG A 64 3.54 -2.91 -1.14
CA ARG A 64 4.41 -3.88 -1.81
C ARG A 64 5.29 -4.56 -0.75
N VAL A 65 5.82 -5.72 -1.08
CA VAL A 65 6.67 -6.51 -0.18
C VAL A 65 7.94 -6.93 -0.90
N TRP A 66 9.06 -6.79 -0.21
CA TRP A 66 10.32 -7.41 -0.58
C TRP A 66 10.45 -8.75 0.15
N ASP A 67 10.52 -9.84 -0.62
CA ASP A 67 10.83 -11.18 -0.12
C ASP A 67 12.34 -11.29 0.08
N THR A 68 12.80 -11.31 1.33
CA THR A 68 14.24 -11.31 1.64
C THR A 68 14.95 -12.61 1.25
N VAL A 69 14.20 -13.71 1.08
CA VAL A 69 14.71 -15.03 0.67
C VAL A 69 14.81 -15.12 -0.84
N LYS A 70 13.74 -14.73 -1.57
CA LYS A 70 13.74 -14.76 -3.04
C LYS A 70 14.44 -13.56 -3.67
N LYS A 71 14.69 -12.49 -2.90
CA LYS A 71 15.20 -11.21 -3.39
C LYS A 71 14.35 -10.67 -4.53
N ALA A 72 13.03 -10.62 -4.29
CA ALA A 72 12.05 -10.19 -5.29
C ALA A 72 10.97 -9.29 -4.68
N MET A 73 10.58 -8.27 -5.44
CA MET A 73 9.49 -7.35 -5.10
C MET A 73 8.15 -7.90 -5.59
N SER A 74 7.08 -7.72 -4.83
CA SER A 74 5.72 -8.06 -5.27
C SER A 74 4.67 -7.15 -4.66
N GLU A 75 3.55 -6.94 -5.36
CA GLU A 75 2.39 -6.27 -4.78
C GLU A 75 1.71 -7.17 -3.73
N VAL A 76 1.19 -6.56 -2.67
CA VAL A 76 0.52 -7.30 -1.58
C VAL A 76 -0.97 -7.44 -1.87
N GLN A 77 -1.46 -8.68 -1.83
CA GLN A 77 -2.88 -9.00 -1.92
C GLN A 77 -3.55 -9.00 -0.54
N ALA A 78 -2.87 -9.57 0.48
CA ALA A 78 -3.38 -9.62 1.84
C ALA A 78 -2.25 -9.67 2.88
N ILE A 79 -2.51 -9.10 4.06
CA ILE A 79 -1.66 -9.21 5.24
C ILE A 79 -2.50 -9.88 6.33
N VAL A 80 -2.06 -11.03 6.83
CA VAL A 80 -2.77 -11.82 7.84
C VAL A 80 -1.95 -11.81 9.12
N TYR A 81 -2.24 -10.87 10.02
CA TYR A 81 -1.50 -10.67 11.27
C TYR A 81 -1.60 -11.86 12.23
N THR A 82 -2.75 -12.52 12.32
CA THR A 82 -2.95 -13.69 13.20
C THR A 82 -2.10 -14.89 12.81
N GLU A 83 -1.65 -14.96 11.55
CA GLU A 83 -0.77 -16.00 11.04
C GLU A 83 0.65 -15.49 10.76
N GLU A 84 0.90 -14.19 10.96
CA GLU A 84 2.16 -13.52 10.63
C GLU A 84 2.61 -13.75 9.18
N ARG A 85 1.69 -13.60 8.22
CA ARG A 85 1.91 -13.89 6.79
C ARG A 85 1.50 -12.75 5.88
N VAL A 86 2.30 -12.52 4.85
CA VAL A 86 2.01 -11.65 3.71
C VAL A 86 1.72 -12.53 2.49
N TYR A 87 0.60 -12.27 1.82
CA TYR A 87 0.19 -12.92 0.59
C TYR A 87 0.35 -11.92 -0.55
N PRO A 88 1.37 -12.04 -1.42
CA PRO A 88 1.51 -11.17 -2.57
C PRO A 88 0.67 -11.67 -3.77
N PHE A 89 0.47 -10.80 -4.75
CA PHE A 89 -0.12 -11.15 -6.05
C PHE A 89 0.84 -12.06 -6.84
N TYR A 90 0.73 -13.37 -6.62
CA TYR A 90 1.42 -14.34 -7.46
C TYR A 90 0.58 -14.70 -8.70
N SER A 91 1.25 -15.12 -9.77
CA SER A 91 0.58 -15.83 -10.87
C SER A 91 -0.13 -17.06 -10.32
N LYS A 92 -1.24 -17.48 -10.96
CA LYS A 92 -2.11 -18.60 -10.50
C LYS A 92 -1.37 -19.92 -10.21
N VAL A 93 -0.11 -20.05 -10.62
CA VAL A 93 0.70 -21.27 -10.59
C VAL A 93 1.53 -21.42 -9.30
N ILE A 94 1.89 -20.34 -8.60
CA ILE A 94 2.74 -20.41 -7.39
C ILE A 94 2.13 -19.61 -6.25
N ARG A 95 1.37 -20.25 -5.35
CA ARG A 95 0.82 -19.59 -4.16
C ARG A 95 1.72 -19.82 -2.95
N ARG A 96 2.83 -19.08 -2.86
CA ARG A 96 3.60 -18.99 -1.61
C ARG A 96 3.02 -17.84 -0.76
N TYR A 97 3.15 -17.92 0.55
CA TYR A 97 3.05 -16.75 1.43
C TYR A 97 4.47 -16.40 1.91
N ILE A 98 4.68 -15.15 2.32
CA ILE A 98 5.95 -14.69 2.90
C ILE A 98 5.71 -14.52 4.40
N PRO A 99 6.38 -15.29 5.28
CA PRO A 99 6.38 -15.05 6.72
C PRO A 99 6.82 -13.62 7.04
N PHE A 100 6.31 -13.00 8.10
CA PHE A 100 6.72 -11.65 8.50
C PHE A 100 8.23 -11.52 8.72
N SER A 101 8.89 -12.56 9.24
CA SER A 101 10.34 -12.61 9.40
C SER A 101 11.13 -12.51 8.08
N GLU A 102 10.47 -12.78 6.95
CA GLU A 102 11.06 -12.75 5.60
C GLU A 102 10.50 -11.61 4.74
N ALA A 103 9.55 -10.83 5.27
CA ALA A 103 8.82 -9.81 4.54
C ALA A 103 9.22 -8.41 5.01
N ILE A 104 9.70 -7.58 4.08
CA ILE A 104 9.81 -6.14 4.31
C ILE A 104 8.66 -5.46 3.55
N LEU A 105 7.66 -4.99 4.31
CA LEU A 105 6.51 -4.26 3.76
C LEU A 105 6.89 -2.80 3.52
N MET A 106 6.45 -2.26 2.39
CA MET A 106 6.62 -0.86 2.01
C MET A 106 5.28 -0.28 1.62
N GLN A 107 4.91 0.83 2.27
CA GLN A 107 3.63 1.48 2.04
C GLN A 107 3.69 2.46 0.86
N PHE A 108 2.63 2.50 0.06
CA PHE A 108 2.41 3.55 -0.93
C PHE A 108 2.19 4.89 -0.24
N THR A 109 2.88 5.93 -0.69
CA THR A 109 2.79 7.27 -0.09
C THR A 109 1.50 8.01 -0.44
N GLY A 110 0.72 7.52 -1.43
CA GLY A 110 -0.40 8.27 -1.99
C GLY A 110 0.01 9.29 -3.07
N LEU A 111 1.30 9.36 -3.41
CA LEU A 111 1.90 10.35 -4.29
C LEU A 111 2.54 9.71 -5.53
N PHE A 112 2.66 10.51 -6.58
CA PHE A 112 3.27 10.11 -7.85
C PHE A 112 4.44 11.04 -8.14
N ASP A 113 5.48 10.49 -8.75
CA ASP A 113 6.62 11.26 -9.23
C ASP A 113 6.25 12.08 -10.48
N LYS A 114 7.20 12.86 -11.00
CA LYS A 114 7.01 13.69 -12.20
C LYS A 114 6.61 12.91 -13.46
N ASN A 115 6.88 11.60 -13.49
CA ASN A 115 6.58 10.70 -14.61
C ASN A 115 5.27 9.92 -14.39
N GLY A 116 4.49 10.25 -13.36
CA GLY A 116 3.23 9.57 -13.03
C GLY A 116 3.43 8.20 -12.38
N LYS A 117 4.61 7.92 -11.83
CA LYS A 117 4.94 6.65 -11.20
C LYS A 117 4.67 6.73 -9.70
N GLU A 118 3.96 5.74 -9.15
CA GLU A 118 3.69 5.66 -7.71
C GLU A 118 4.99 5.67 -6.89
N ILE A 119 5.00 6.39 -5.76
CA ILE A 119 6.13 6.43 -4.82
C ILE A 119 5.77 5.64 -3.57
N PHE A 120 6.64 4.70 -3.19
CA PHE A 120 6.52 3.87 -1.99
C PHE A 120 7.65 4.16 -1.01
N GLU A 121 7.46 3.79 0.25
CA GLU A 121 8.55 3.67 1.21
C GLU A 121 9.71 2.82 0.65
N GLY A 122 10.94 3.23 0.95
CA GLY A 122 12.16 2.61 0.45
C GLY A 122 12.51 2.93 -1.01
N ASP A 123 11.64 3.63 -1.76
CA ASP A 123 12.03 4.18 -3.06
C ASP A 123 13.11 5.25 -2.89
N VAL A 124 13.96 5.41 -3.91
CA VAL A 124 14.92 6.51 -4.00
C VAL A 124 14.42 7.48 -5.05
N VAL A 125 14.29 8.75 -4.67
CA VAL A 125 13.86 9.83 -5.54
C VAL A 125 15.02 10.77 -5.85
N ARG A 126 15.05 11.29 -7.08
CA ARG A 126 16.04 12.24 -7.56
C ARG A 126 15.46 13.64 -7.67
N MET A 127 16.16 14.62 -7.11
CA MET A 127 15.87 16.05 -7.30
C MET A 127 16.48 16.59 -8.60
N HIS A 128 16.04 17.78 -9.03
CA HIS A 128 16.70 18.45 -10.16
C HIS A 128 18.19 18.74 -9.90
N SER A 129 18.59 18.95 -8.63
CA SER A 129 19.99 19.11 -8.22
C SER A 129 20.86 17.87 -8.50
N GLY A 130 20.26 16.70 -8.74
CA GLY A 130 20.94 15.42 -8.88
C GLY A 130 20.96 14.58 -7.60
N GLU A 131 20.64 15.17 -6.45
CA GLU A 131 20.61 14.49 -5.17
C GLU A 131 19.62 13.33 -5.15
N LEU A 132 20.03 12.23 -4.52
CA LEU A 132 19.25 11.02 -4.34
C LEU A 132 18.83 10.91 -2.88
N LEU A 133 17.51 10.86 -2.65
CA LEU A 133 16.91 10.86 -1.32
C LEU A 133 16.05 9.59 -1.13
N PRO A 134 16.26 8.82 -0.05
CA PRO A 134 15.41 7.68 0.26
C PRO A 134 14.07 8.16 0.82
N VAL A 135 12.97 7.54 0.37
CA VAL A 135 11.63 7.80 0.87
C VAL A 135 11.37 6.98 2.11
N ARG A 136 11.01 7.64 3.22
CA ARG A 136 10.79 6.99 4.52
C ARG A 136 9.63 7.62 5.27
N LEU A 137 8.94 6.84 6.10
CA LEU A 137 7.97 7.38 7.06
C LEU A 137 8.73 7.86 8.30
N HIS A 138 8.73 9.17 8.54
CA HIS A 138 9.43 9.80 9.65
C HIS A 138 8.53 10.87 10.28
N HIS A 139 8.42 10.88 11.61
CA HIS A 139 7.52 11.76 12.37
C HIS A 139 6.06 11.85 11.84
N GLY A 140 5.54 10.73 11.33
CA GLY A 140 4.16 10.64 10.82
C GLY A 140 3.96 11.18 9.41
N MET A 141 5.03 11.51 8.68
CA MET A 141 4.98 11.96 7.29
C MET A 141 5.98 11.18 6.43
N PHE A 142 5.67 11.01 5.14
CA PHE A 142 6.67 10.53 4.20
C PHE A 142 7.63 11.66 3.86
N GLU A 143 8.93 11.42 4.05
CA GLU A 143 9.99 12.35 3.70
C GLU A 143 10.82 11.74 2.56
N PRO A 144 11.29 12.52 1.57
CA PRO A 144 11.09 13.98 1.42
C PRO A 144 9.79 14.33 0.67
N VAL A 145 8.94 13.36 0.36
CA VAL A 145 7.81 13.55 -0.57
C VAL A 145 6.55 14.04 0.14
N CYS A 146 5.98 15.17 -0.31
CA CYS A 146 4.66 15.60 0.13
C CYS A 146 3.80 16.04 -1.05
N TYR A 147 2.51 16.29 -0.78
CA TYR A 147 1.53 16.64 -1.81
C TYR A 147 1.99 17.81 -2.71
N TYR A 148 2.65 18.81 -2.13
CA TYR A 148 3.05 20.02 -2.83
C TYR A 148 4.29 19.86 -3.71
N ILE A 149 5.14 18.86 -3.44
CA ILE A 149 6.46 18.75 -4.08
C ILE A 149 6.73 17.40 -4.75
N SER A 150 5.88 16.39 -4.58
CA SER A 150 6.10 15.06 -5.16
C SER A 150 6.35 15.05 -6.68
N ASN A 151 5.73 15.98 -7.42
CA ASN A 151 5.87 16.13 -8.87
C ASN A 151 7.21 16.72 -9.35
N VAL A 152 8.10 17.15 -8.45
CA VAL A 152 9.45 17.62 -8.80
C VAL A 152 10.48 16.49 -8.74
N TYR A 153 10.11 15.37 -8.11
CA TYR A 153 10.94 14.20 -7.93
C TYR A 153 10.81 13.22 -9.09
N GLU A 154 11.88 12.49 -9.36
CA GLU A 154 11.88 11.32 -10.23
C GLU A 154 12.22 10.07 -9.42
N ARG A 155 11.37 9.05 -9.45
CA ARG A 155 11.65 7.78 -8.78
C ARG A 155 12.63 6.96 -9.62
N VAL A 156 13.86 6.84 -9.15
CA VAL A 156 14.96 6.19 -9.90
C VAL A 156 15.20 4.72 -9.54
N GLY A 157 14.69 4.26 -8.41
CA GLY A 157 14.86 2.87 -7.95
C GLY A 157 14.36 2.71 -6.51
N ASN A 158 14.79 1.65 -5.84
CA ASN A 158 14.57 1.47 -4.40
C ASN A 158 15.77 0.79 -3.74
N VAL A 159 15.91 0.95 -2.43
CA VAL A 159 17.09 0.49 -1.67
C VAL A 159 17.25 -1.05 -1.65
N PHE A 160 16.25 -1.81 -2.09
CA PHE A 160 16.30 -3.28 -2.09
C PHE A 160 16.69 -3.86 -3.45
N GLU A 161 16.03 -3.42 -4.51
CA GLU A 161 16.32 -3.84 -5.90
C GLU A 161 17.54 -3.12 -6.48
N ASN A 162 17.89 -1.95 -5.94
CA ASN A 162 18.98 -1.09 -6.39
C ASN A 162 19.89 -0.66 -5.21
N PRO A 163 20.53 -1.61 -4.51
CA PRO A 163 21.40 -1.29 -3.37
C PRO A 163 22.57 -0.37 -3.77
N GLU A 164 23.01 -0.39 -5.03
CA GLU A 164 24.05 0.51 -5.55
C GLU A 164 23.69 2.00 -5.43
N LEU A 165 22.39 2.35 -5.32
CA LEU A 165 21.97 3.74 -5.16
C LEU A 165 22.41 4.32 -3.81
N THR A 166 22.54 3.50 -2.76
CA THR A 166 22.94 3.97 -1.42
C THR A 166 24.43 4.27 -1.34
N GLU A 167 25.22 3.73 -2.27
CA GLU A 167 26.67 3.98 -2.37
C GLU A 167 27.00 5.16 -3.30
N HIS A 168 25.99 5.74 -3.96
CA HIS A 168 26.17 6.83 -4.91
C HIS A 168 26.62 8.12 -4.20
N PRO A 169 27.58 8.91 -4.75
CA PRO A 169 28.11 10.11 -4.10
C PRO A 169 27.05 11.20 -3.84
N ASP A 170 25.99 11.22 -4.65
CA ASP A 170 24.86 12.15 -4.50
C ASP A 170 23.74 11.59 -3.61
N PHE A 171 23.90 10.38 -3.06
CA PHE A 171 22.99 9.85 -2.05
C PHE A 171 23.13 10.64 -0.75
N ARG A 172 22.00 11.11 -0.22
CA ARG A 172 21.94 11.76 1.07
C ARG A 172 21.08 10.92 1.98
N GLU A 173 21.73 10.28 2.95
CA GLU A 173 21.05 9.90 4.18
C GLU A 173 20.76 11.20 4.93
N ASP A 174 19.51 11.38 5.35
CA ASP A 174 19.13 12.53 6.16
C ASP A 174 20.13 12.70 7.31
N ARG A 175 20.71 13.90 7.40
CA ARG A 175 21.50 14.29 8.56
C ARG A 175 20.50 14.36 9.71
N ASN A 176 20.65 13.46 10.67
CA ASN A 176 19.90 13.50 11.92
C ASN A 176 20.20 14.85 12.61
N ASP A 177 19.21 15.75 12.61
CA ASP A 177 19.11 16.86 13.54
C ASP A 177 18.17 16.46 14.69
#